data_AF-A0A292EDR7-F1
#
_entry.id   AF-A0A292EDR7-F1
#
_cell.length_a   1.000
_cell.length_b   1.000
_cell.length_c   1.000
_cell.angle_alpha   90.00
_cell.angle_beta   90.00
_cell.angle_gamma   90.00
#
_symmetry.space_group_name_H-M   'P 1'
#
loop_
_entity.id
_entity.type
_entity.pdbx_description
1 polymer ?
#
loop_
_entity_poly.entity_id
_entity_poly.type
_entity_poly.pdbx_seq_one_letter_code
_entity_poly.pdbx_strand_id
1 'polypeptide(L)'
;MEISMETTTTTIRGLTFDVLVTETTHRDAVGVLFYLATITVRSRKTGVERIARRSRIPGTGKTIARDVQRMGVRALDKLAA
;
A
#
# COMPACT_ATOMS: atom_id res chain seq x y z
N MET A 1 -11.19 19.54 19.98
CA MET A 1 -11.52 18.80 18.74
C MET A 1 -10.35 17.89 18.48
N GLU A 2 -10.51 16.59 18.71
CA GLU A 2 -9.41 15.62 18.58
C GLU A 2 -9.35 15.13 17.14
N ILE A 3 -8.18 15.28 16.53
CA ILE A 3 -7.88 14.83 15.17
C ILE A 3 -6.91 13.67 15.33
N SER A 4 -7.21 12.53 14.70
CA SER A 4 -6.36 11.34 14.75
C SER A 4 -5.99 10.88 13.35
N MET A 5 -4.73 10.47 13.20
CA MET A 5 -4.18 9.94 11.96
C MET A 5 -3.55 8.59 12.23
N GLU A 6 -4.06 7.55 11.58
CA GLU A 6 -3.56 6.18 11.68
C GLU A 6 -2.87 5.82 10.37
N THR A 7 -1.65 5.30 10.43
CA THR A 7 -0.92 4.83 9.24
C THR A 7 -0.45 3.39 9.46
N THR A 8 -0.76 2.52 8.51
CA THR A 8 -0.32 1.12 8.49
C THR A 8 0.44 0.86 7.21
N THR A 9 1.59 0.19 7.31
CA THR A 9 2.39 -0.21 6.14
C THR A 9 2.39 -1.71 6.00
N THR A 10 1.92 -2.20 4.84
CA THR A 10 2.06 -3.61 4.44
C THR A 10 3.23 -3.72 3.48
N THR A 11 4.22 -4.56 3.81
CA THR A 11 5.38 -4.80 2.95
C THR A 11 5.33 -6.20 2.36
N ILE A 12 5.25 -6.27 1.03
CA ILE A 12 5.36 -7.51 0.27
C ILE A 12 6.80 -7.60 -0.22
N ARG A 13 7.55 -8.56 0.33
CA ARG A 13 8.97 -8.72 0.04
C ARG A 13 9.18 -9.53 -1.23
N GLY A 14 9.98 -9.00 -2.16
CA GLY A 14 10.44 -9.71 -3.34
C GLY A 14 11.96 -9.87 -3.37
N LEU A 15 12.45 -10.55 -4.41
CA LEU A 15 13.90 -10.78 -4.59
C LEU A 15 14.61 -9.51 -5.08
N THR A 16 14.03 -8.83 -6.07
CA THR A 16 14.63 -7.65 -6.72
C THR A 16 13.99 -6.33 -6.32
N PHE A 17 12.72 -6.36 -5.90
CA PHE A 17 11.97 -5.21 -5.42
C PHE A 17 11.04 -5.60 -4.28
N ASP A 18 10.67 -4.63 -3.46
CA ASP A 18 9.58 -4.72 -2.50
C ASP A 18 8.37 -3.91 -2.99
N VAL A 19 7.17 -4.33 -2.61
CA VAL A 19 5.96 -3.50 -2.73
C VAL A 19 5.54 -3.06 -1.34
N LEU A 20 5.54 -1.74 -1.13
CA LEU A 20 5.11 -1.10 0.10
C LEU A 20 3.72 -0.52 -0.14
N VAL A 21 2.77 -0.89 0.71
CA VAL A 21 1.42 -0.33 0.70
C VAL A 21 1.22 0.42 2.00
N THR A 22 1.26 1.75 1.93
CA THR A 22 1.04 2.63 3.07
C THR A 22 -0.41 3.10 3.05
N GLU A 23 -1.19 2.65 4.03
CA GLU A 23 -2.59 2.99 4.22
C GLU A 23 -2.71 4.02 5.34
N THR A 24 -3.18 5.22 5.02
CA THR A 24 -3.41 6.30 5.99
C THR A 24 -4.90 6.57 6.11
N THR A 25 -5.41 6.55 7.33
CA THR A 25 -6.77 6.97 7.67
C THR A 25 -6.68 8.20 8.56
N HIS A 26 -7.40 9.25 8.19
CA HIS A 26 -7.53 10.47 8.97
C HIS A 26 -8.95 10.60 9.49
N ARG A 27 -9.11 10.92 10.77
CA ARG A 27 -10.40 11.00 11.44
C ARG A 27 -10.47 12.23 12.34
N ASP A 28 -11.67 12.74 12.52
CA ASP A 28 -12.00 13.75 13.51
C ASP A 28 -13.19 13.29 14.37
N ALA A 29 -13.75 14.21 15.17
CA ALA A 29 -14.90 13.95 16.03
C ALA A 29 -16.18 13.57 15.27
N VAL A 30 -16.27 13.84 13.96
CA VAL A 30 -17.46 13.61 13.13
C VAL A 30 -17.30 12.31 12.32
N GLY A 31 -16.08 11.91 11.98
CA GLY A 31 -15.82 10.62 11.36
C GLY A 31 -14.52 10.55 10.58
N VAL A 32 -14.50 9.75 9.50
CA VAL A 32 -13.34 9.61 8.62
C VAL A 32 -13.30 10.78 7.65
N LEU A 33 -12.23 11.59 7.75
CA LEU A 33 -11.93 12.67 6.82
C LEU A 33 -11.42 12.13 5.49
N PHE A 34 -10.46 11.20 5.55
CA PHE A 34 -10.01 10.49 4.36
C PHE A 34 -9.39 9.14 4.68
N TYR A 35 -9.37 8.29 3.66
CA TYR A 35 -8.52 7.12 3.57
C TYR A 35 -7.70 7.21 2.27
N LEU A 36 -6.42 6.88 2.35
CA LEU A 36 -5.53 6.79 1.20
C LEU A 36 -4.55 5.63 1.35
N ALA A 37 -4.55 4.72 0.38
CA ALA A 37 -3.49 3.74 0.19
C ALA A 37 -2.54 4.21 -0.92
N THR A 38 -1.27 4.35 -0.59
CA THR A 38 -0.19 4.58 -1.56
C THR A 38 0.58 3.28 -1.77
N ILE A 39 0.63 2.82 -3.01
CA ILE A 39 1.34 1.60 -3.41
C ILE A 39 2.64 2.03 -4.08
N THR A 40 3.76 1.69 -3.45
CA THR A 40 5.11 2.06 -3.85
C THR A 40 5.90 0.81 -4.19
N VAL A 41 6.60 0.82 -5.33
CA VAL A 41 7.58 -0.20 -5.68
C VAL A 41 8.95 0.32 -5.30
N ARG A 42 9.68 -0.45 -4.50
CA ARG A 42 11.03 -0.12 -4.04
C ARG A 42 12.04 -1.11 -4.59
N SER A 43 13.01 -0.62 -5.36
CA SER A 43 14.15 -1.42 -5.80
C SER A 43 15.01 -1.84 -4.60
N ARG A 44 15.31 -3.14 -4.45
CA ARG A 44 16.24 -3.61 -3.41
C ARG A 44 17.70 -3.33 -3.73
N LYS A 45 18.04 -3.25 -5.02
CA LYS A 45 19.41 -2.98 -5.47
C LYS A 45 19.81 -1.53 -5.23
N THR A 46 18.89 -0.60 -5.47
CA THR A 46 19.19 0.85 -5.48
C THR A 46 18.46 1.62 -4.40
N GLY A 47 17.48 1.03 -3.71
CA GLY A 47 16.64 1.72 -2.74
C GLY A 47 15.62 2.69 -3.36
N VAL A 48 15.65 2.89 -4.68
CA VAL A 48 14.76 3.83 -5.38
C VAL A 48 13.30 3.41 -5.20
N GLU A 49 12.49 4.37 -4.75
CA GLU A 49 11.05 4.22 -4.57
C GLU A 49 10.27 4.95 -5.66
N ARG A 50 9.27 4.28 -6.22
CA ARG A 50 8.33 4.87 -7.18
C ARG A 50 6.90 4.56 -6.75
N ILE A 51 6.06 5.58 -6.70
CA ILE A 51 4.61 5.40 -6.52
C ILE A 51 4.07 4.75 -7.80
N ALA A 52 3.60 3.52 -7.68
CA ALA A 52 2.96 2.79 -8.77
C ALA A 52 1.48 3.16 -8.87
N ARG A 53 0.79 3.28 -7.73
CA ARG A 53 -0.65 3.55 -7.71
C ARG A 53 -1.10 4.15 -6.39
N ARG A 54 -2.23 4.85 -6.42
CA ARG A 54 -3.00 5.21 -5.23
C ARG A 54 -4.38 4.56 -5.27
N SER A 55 -4.92 4.21 -4.09
CA SER A 55 -6.22 3.58 -3.92
C SER A 55 -6.99 4.25 -2.77
N ARG A 56 -8.31 4.31 -2.90
CA ARG A 56 -9.24 4.76 -1.84
C ARG A 56 -10.01 3.60 -1.22
N ILE A 57 -9.61 2.36 -1.48
CA ILE A 57 -10.25 1.15 -0.96
C ILE A 57 -9.56 0.69 0.32
N PRO A 58 -10.22 0.72 1.49
CA PRO A 58 -9.67 0.20 2.74
C PRO A 58 -9.19 -1.25 2.64
N GLY A 59 -8.07 -1.57 3.28
CA GLY A 59 -7.48 -2.91 3.25
C GLY A 59 -6.79 -3.25 1.92
N THR A 60 -6.36 -2.24 1.16
CA THR A 60 -5.62 -2.44 -0.09
C THR A 60 -4.36 -3.29 0.15
N GLY A 61 -3.61 -3.04 1.23
CA GLY A 61 -2.39 -3.79 1.54
C GLY A 61 -2.67 -5.27 1.79
N LYS A 62 -3.68 -5.57 2.63
CA LYS A 62 -4.13 -6.95 2.92
C LYS A 62 -4.61 -7.68 1.66
N THR A 63 -5.34 -6.97 0.79
CA THR A 63 -5.87 -7.54 -0.46
C THR A 63 -4.73 -7.94 -1.40
N ILE A 64 -3.77 -7.04 -1.63
CA ILE A 64 -2.61 -7.33 -2.49
C ILE A 64 -1.76 -8.46 -1.88
N ALA A 65 -1.52 -8.44 -0.56
CA ALA A 65 -0.76 -9.51 0.10
C ALA A 65 -1.43 -10.88 -0.07
N ARG A 66 -2.76 -10.95 0.07
CA ARG A 66 -3.53 -12.18 -0.16
C ARG A 66 -3.43 -12.65 -1.61
N ASP A 67 -3.56 -11.74 -2.58
CA ASP A 67 -3.46 -12.09 -3.99
C ASP A 67 -2.05 -12.57 -4.36
N VAL A 68 -1.00 -11.97 -3.79
CA VAL A 68 0.39 -12.44 -3.95
C VAL A 68 0.58 -13.82 -3.33
N GLN A 69 0.01 -14.09 -2.14
CA GLN A 69 0.06 -15.42 -1.54
C GLN A 69 -0.61 -16.48 -2.41
N ARG A 70 -1.70 -16.12 -3.10
CA ARG A 70 -2.49 -17.04 -3.93
C ARG A 70 -1.89 -17.25 -5.33
N MET A 71 -1.44 -16.17 -5.98
CA MET A 71 -1.06 -16.15 -7.41
C MET A 71 0.43 -15.89 -7.64
N GLY A 72 1.21 -15.68 -6.57
CA GLY A 72 2.60 -15.27 -6.65
C GLY A 72 2.75 -13.85 -7.22
N VAL A 73 3.90 -13.62 -7.86
CA VAL A 73 4.29 -12.29 -8.38
C VAL A 73 3.32 -11.77 -9.44
N ARG A 74 2.60 -12.64 -10.17
CA ARG A 74 1.62 -12.24 -11.20
C ARG A 74 0.50 -11.35 -10.67
N ALA A 75 0.19 -11.41 -9.38
CA ALA A 75 -0.76 -10.49 -8.75
C ALA A 75 -0.34 -9.01 -8.88
N LEU A 76 0.95 -8.75 -9.11
CA LEU A 76 1.54 -7.42 -9.20
C LEU A 76 1.65 -6.89 -10.63
N ASP A 77 1.33 -7.68 -11.66
CA ASP A 77 1.46 -7.29 -13.08
C ASP A 77 0.68 -5.99 -13.39
N LYS A 78 -0.45 -5.78 -12.69
CA LYS A 78 -1.30 -4.60 -12.82
C LYS A 78 -0.70 -3.32 -12.22
N LEU A 79 0.44 -3.40 -11.53
CA LEU A 79 1.16 -2.26 -10.95
C LEU A 79 2.23 -1.70 -11.90
N ALA A 80 2.56 -2.40 -12.98
CA ALA A 80 3.61 -2.02 -13.92
C ALA A 80 3.12 -1.16 -15.09
N ALA A 81 1.85 -0.74 -15.10
CA ALA A 81 1.23 0.09 -16.14
C ALA A 81 1.56 1.58 -15.97
#